data_AF-A0A0R3PPU6-F1
#
_entry.id   AF-A0A0R3PPU6-F1
#
_cell.length_a   1.000
_cell.length_b   1.000
_cell.length_c   1.000
_cell.angle_alpha   90.00
_cell.angle_beta   90.00
_cell.angle_gamma   90.00
#
_symmetry.space_group_name_H-M   'P 1'
#
loop_
_entity.id
_entity.type
_entity.pdbx_description
1 polymer ?
#
loop_
_entity_poly.entity_id
_entity_poly.type
_entity_poly.pdbx_seq_one_letter_code
_entity_poly.pdbx_strand_id
1 'polypeptide(L)'
;LCDFRILSKKYPILDKNRLSIFGWSYGGFVAAKATEIAPTGFFKCAISVAPVANFLFYDAAYTERYMGDAEKVAYENGDIIRNVSNFKNTHLLLAHGLYDDNVHFQHSALFMEALQAADIEFDLMVSRLLLLY
;
A
#
# COMPACT_ATOMS: atom_id res chain seq x y z
N LEU A 1 8.45 -11.73 0.25
CA LEU A 1 9.60 -11.64 -0.70
C LEU A 1 10.42 -12.92 -0.77
N CYS A 2 10.79 -13.53 0.37
CA CYS A 2 11.56 -14.78 0.40
C CYS A 2 10.89 -15.92 -0.37
N ASP A 3 9.58 -16.09 -0.23
CA ASP A 3 8.86 -17.17 -0.90
C ASP A 3 8.88 -17.05 -2.42
N PHE A 4 8.68 -15.85 -2.97
CA PHE A 4 8.80 -15.64 -4.42
C PHE A 4 10.20 -15.99 -4.95
N ARG A 5 11.26 -15.70 -4.19
CA ARG A 5 12.63 -16.08 -4.57
C ARG A 5 12.82 -17.60 -4.59
N ILE A 6 12.16 -18.33 -3.70
CA ILE A 6 12.18 -19.79 -3.67
C ILE A 6 11.36 -20.35 -4.84
N LEU A 7 10.13 -19.86 -5.01
CA LEU A 7 9.21 -20.28 -6.08
C LEU A 7 9.80 -20.04 -7.47
N SER A 8 10.42 -18.88 -7.69
CA SER A 8 11.03 -18.54 -8.98
C SER A 8 12.34 -19.28 -9.28
N LYS A 9 12.92 -19.98 -8.31
CA LYS A 9 13.98 -20.98 -8.56
C LYS A 9 13.39 -22.35 -8.91
N LYS A 10 12.26 -22.70 -8.28
CA LYS A 10 11.57 -23.98 -8.50
C LYS A 10 10.79 -24.03 -9.81
N TYR A 11 10.19 -22.92 -10.22
CA TYR A 11 9.32 -22.82 -11.38
C TYR A 11 9.89 -21.80 -12.39
N PRO A 12 10.62 -22.27 -13.43
CA PRO A 12 11.24 -21.39 -14.44
C PRO A 12 10.24 -20.53 -15.23
N ILE A 13 8.96 -20.90 -15.23
CA ILE A 13 7.87 -20.14 -15.85
C ILE A 13 7.61 -18.79 -15.15
N LEU A 14 8.07 -18.62 -13.91
CA LEU A 14 7.88 -17.37 -13.16
C LEU A 14 8.94 -16.34 -13.57
N ASP A 15 8.50 -15.29 -14.25
CA ASP A 15 9.37 -14.19 -14.67
C ASP A 15 9.66 -13.23 -13.52
N LYS A 16 10.91 -13.21 -13.08
CA LYS A 16 11.38 -12.37 -11.96
C LYS A 16 11.42 -10.88 -12.31
N ASN A 17 11.36 -10.53 -13.60
CA ASN A 17 11.47 -9.15 -14.07
C ASN A 17 10.11 -8.48 -14.24
N ARG A 18 9.00 -9.24 -14.22
CA ARG A 18 7.63 -8.75 -14.40
C ARG A 18 6.75 -9.12 -13.20
N LEU A 19 7.12 -8.60 -12.03
CA LEU A 19 6.38 -8.83 -10.80
C LEU A 19 5.51 -7.62 -10.45
N SER A 20 4.26 -7.89 -10.08
CA SER A 20 3.33 -6.89 -9.54
C SER A 20 2.77 -7.34 -8.20
N ILE A 21 2.32 -6.39 -7.40
CA ILE A 21 1.58 -6.64 -6.16
C ILE A 21 0.24 -5.93 -6.21
N PHE A 22 -0.80 -6.58 -5.68
CA PHE A 22 -2.15 -6.05 -5.61
C PHE A 22 -2.76 -6.37 -4.26
N GLY A 23 -3.55 -5.45 -3.73
CA GLY A 23 -4.45 -5.76 -2.63
C GLY A 23 -5.48 -4.68 -2.36
N TRP A 24 -6.50 -5.07 -1.60
CA TRP A 24 -7.64 -4.25 -1.18
C TRP A 24 -7.68 -4.11 0.34
N SER A 25 -8.06 -2.95 0.87
CA SER A 25 -8.12 -2.67 2.31
C SER A 25 -6.74 -2.89 2.97
N TYR A 26 -6.65 -3.77 3.97
CA TYR A 26 -5.36 -4.18 4.54
C TYR A 26 -4.40 -4.75 3.49
N GLY A 27 -4.91 -5.42 2.46
CA GLY A 27 -4.11 -5.84 1.31
C GLY A 27 -3.57 -4.66 0.51
N GLY A 28 -4.31 -3.56 0.41
CA GLY A 28 -3.86 -2.31 -0.20
C GLY A 28 -2.71 -1.68 0.60
N PHE A 29 -2.84 -1.67 1.93
CA PHE A 29 -1.76 -1.31 2.85
C PHE A 29 -0.53 -2.21 2.64
N VAL A 30 -0.69 -3.54 2.63
CA VAL A 30 0.41 -4.48 2.41
C VAL A 30 1.05 -4.30 1.04
N ALA A 31 0.26 -4.03 -0.01
CA ALA A 31 0.80 -3.76 -1.35
C ALA A 31 1.69 -2.53 -1.36
N ALA A 32 1.27 -1.45 -0.71
CA ALA A 32 2.06 -0.23 -0.57
C ALA A 32 3.29 -0.46 0.33
N LYS A 33 3.12 -1.05 1.51
CA LYS A 33 4.21 -1.27 2.48
C LYS A 33 5.26 -2.25 1.96
N ALA A 34 4.84 -3.33 1.30
CA ALA A 34 5.76 -4.26 0.65
C ALA A 34 6.53 -3.59 -0.48
N THR A 35 5.92 -2.67 -1.21
CA THR A 35 6.61 -1.87 -2.23
C THR A 35 7.63 -0.93 -1.59
N GLU A 36 7.28 -0.23 -0.52
CA GLU A 36 8.20 0.63 0.24
C GLU A 36 9.46 -0.13 0.69
N ILE A 37 9.32 -1.32 1.30
CA ILE A 37 10.43 -2.05 1.91
C ILE A 37 11.16 -3.02 0.97
N ALA A 38 10.61 -3.27 -0.22
CA ALA A 38 11.24 -4.17 -1.18
C ALA A 38 12.52 -3.57 -1.77
N PRO A 39 13.47 -4.41 -2.24
CA PRO A 39 14.58 -3.93 -3.04
C PRO A 39 14.08 -3.06 -4.20
N THR A 40 14.81 -2.01 -4.53
CA THR A 40 14.43 -1.07 -5.58
C THR A 40 14.13 -1.77 -6.90
N GLY A 41 12.97 -1.45 -7.49
CA GLY A 41 12.52 -2.01 -8.76
C GLY A 41 12.12 -3.49 -8.71
N PHE A 42 11.95 -4.07 -7.52
CA PHE A 42 11.49 -5.46 -7.34
C PHE A 42 10.05 -5.65 -7.83
N PHE A 43 9.15 -4.71 -7.53
CA PHE A 43 7.82 -4.64 -8.12
C PHE A 43 7.82 -3.62 -9.27
N LYS A 44 7.35 -4.03 -10.45
CA LYS A 44 7.15 -3.12 -11.59
C LYS A 44 5.87 -2.33 -11.46
N CYS A 45 4.83 -2.98 -10.94
CA CYS A 45 3.54 -2.35 -10.67
C CYS A 45 3.05 -2.68 -9.27
N ALA A 46 2.40 -1.73 -8.63
CA ALA A 46 1.67 -1.91 -7.38
C ALA A 46 0.25 -1.39 -7.58
N ILE A 47 -0.75 -2.16 -7.15
CA ILE A 47 -2.14 -1.74 -7.13
C ILE A 47 -2.59 -1.73 -5.68
N SER A 48 -2.83 -0.54 -5.15
CA SER A 48 -3.23 -0.33 -3.76
C SER A 48 -4.65 0.21 -3.73
N VAL A 49 -5.58 -0.60 -3.23
CA VAL A 49 -6.99 -0.24 -3.21
C VAL A 49 -7.48 -0.07 -1.78
N ALA A 50 -8.13 1.06 -1.50
CA ALA A 50 -8.59 1.46 -0.17
C ALA A 50 -7.55 1.25 0.95
N PRO A 51 -6.28 1.70 0.80
CA PRO A 51 -5.25 1.41 1.79
C PRO A 51 -5.46 2.19 3.08
N VAL A 52 -5.19 1.55 4.22
CA VAL A 52 -4.93 2.27 5.47
C VAL A 52 -3.54 2.88 5.37
N ALA A 53 -3.47 4.20 5.24
CA ALA A 53 -2.19 4.88 5.06
C ALA A 53 -1.47 5.12 6.39
N ASN A 54 -2.23 5.43 7.44
CA ASN A 54 -1.73 5.76 8.76
C ASN A 54 -2.74 5.24 9.80
N PHE A 55 -2.30 4.34 10.67
CA PHE A 55 -3.15 3.67 11.65
C PHE A 55 -3.70 4.59 12.75
N LEU A 56 -3.13 5.79 12.95
CA LEU A 56 -3.70 6.79 13.87
C LEU A 56 -5.04 7.35 13.39
N PHE A 57 -5.33 7.24 12.09
CA PHE A 57 -6.57 7.72 11.49
C PHE A 57 -7.59 6.60 11.25
N TYR A 58 -7.27 5.37 11.68
CA TYR A 58 -8.16 4.22 11.57
C TYR A 58 -8.95 4.01 12.87
N ASP A 59 -9.94 3.11 12.86
CA ASP A 59 -10.78 2.91 14.03
C ASP A 59 -9.99 2.36 15.24
N ALA A 60 -10.32 2.86 16.43
CA ALA A 60 -9.61 2.52 17.66
C ALA A 60 -9.78 1.04 18.02
N ALA A 61 -10.96 0.46 17.81
CA ALA A 61 -11.24 -0.92 18.21
C ALA A 61 -10.37 -1.93 17.45
N TYR A 62 -10.17 -1.74 16.15
CA TYR A 62 -9.27 -2.54 15.34
C TYR A 62 -7.81 -2.25 15.72
N THR A 63 -7.44 -0.97 15.74
CA THR A 63 -6.06 -0.56 15.92
C THR A 63 -5.53 -0.97 17.30
N GLU A 64 -6.25 -0.70 18.38
CA GLU A 64 -5.87 -1.12 19.74
C GLU A 64 -5.90 -2.64 19.91
N ARG A 65 -6.81 -3.36 19.23
CA ARG A 65 -6.82 -4.82 19.31
C ARG A 65 -5.55 -5.46 18.76
N TYR A 66 -5.00 -4.92 17.68
CA TYR A 66 -3.84 -5.52 17.00
C TYR A 66 -2.51 -4.83 17.35
N MET A 67 -2.53 -3.54 17.65
CA MET A 67 -1.34 -2.78 18.05
C MET A 67 -1.20 -2.65 19.56
N GLY A 68 -2.28 -2.79 20.34
CA GLY A 68 -2.24 -2.65 21.79
C GLY A 68 -1.71 -1.28 22.24
N ASP A 69 -0.96 -1.28 23.34
CA ASP A 69 -0.24 -0.11 23.86
C ASP A 69 1.09 0.09 23.11
N ALA A 70 1.05 0.01 21.78
CA ALA A 70 2.23 0.18 20.95
C ALA A 70 2.82 1.57 21.13
N GLU A 71 4.16 1.63 21.24
CA GLU A 71 4.85 2.91 21.22
C GLU A 71 4.66 3.63 19.88
N LYS A 72 4.81 4.96 19.91
CA LYS A 72 4.70 5.82 18.73
C LYS A 72 5.49 5.30 17.53
N VAL A 73 6.69 4.77 17.74
CA VAL A 73 7.55 4.24 16.66
C VAL A 73 6.89 3.11 15.87
N ALA A 74 6.02 2.30 16.49
CA ALA A 74 5.33 1.22 15.79
C ALA A 74 4.30 1.78 14.79
N TYR A 75 3.58 2.83 15.18
CA TYR A 75 2.66 3.56 14.30
C TYR A 75 3.42 4.24 13.16
N GLU A 76 4.57 4.86 13.46
CA GLU A 76 5.43 5.47 12.43
C GLU A 76 5.97 4.44 11.44
N ASN A 77 6.35 3.26 11.91
CA ASN A 77 6.79 2.16 11.06
C ASN A 77 5.65 1.57 10.22
N GLY A 78 4.41 1.65 10.70
CA GLY A 78 3.21 1.23 9.97
C GLY A 78 2.69 2.25 8.97
N ASP A 79 3.23 3.47 8.96
CA ASP A 79 2.79 4.53 8.06
C ASP A 79 3.46 4.40 6.68
N ILE A 80 2.66 4.31 5.62
CA ILE A 80 3.16 4.19 4.23
C ILE A 80 3.49 5.55 3.61
N ILE A 81 3.12 6.68 4.24
CA ILE A 81 3.34 8.01 3.69
C ILE A 81 4.72 8.58 4.05
N ARG A 82 5.42 7.99 5.03
CA ARG A 82 6.71 8.49 5.51
C ARG A 82 7.87 8.26 4.55
N ASN A 83 7.81 7.19 3.75
CA ASN A 83 8.84 6.88 2.78
C ASN A 83 8.23 6.34 1.49
N VAL A 84 8.03 7.24 0.53
CA VAL A 84 7.48 6.88 -0.79
C VAL A 84 8.57 6.74 -1.87
N SER A 85 9.86 6.79 -1.49
CA SER A 85 10.96 6.86 -2.46
C SER A 85 11.00 5.69 -3.45
N ASN A 86 10.59 4.48 -3.02
CA ASN A 86 10.63 3.32 -3.88
C ASN A 86 9.57 3.35 -5.00
N PHE A 87 8.51 4.15 -4.85
CA PHE A 87 7.48 4.33 -5.87
C PHE A 87 8.00 5.10 -7.10
N LYS A 88 9.18 5.75 -7.04
CA LYS A 88 9.88 6.25 -8.24
C LYS A 88 10.24 5.15 -9.25
N ASN A 89 10.31 3.90 -8.78
CA ASN A 89 10.72 2.74 -9.56
C ASN A 89 9.59 1.72 -9.74
N THR A 90 8.37 2.06 -9.33
CA THR A 90 7.19 1.18 -9.35
C THR A 90 5.97 1.98 -9.78
N HIS A 91 5.31 1.55 -10.87
CA HIS A 91 4.07 2.16 -11.31
C HIS A 91 2.95 1.86 -10.31
N LEU A 92 2.40 2.88 -9.67
CA LEU A 92 1.33 2.75 -8.70
C LEU A 92 -0.03 3.06 -9.34
N LEU A 93 -0.99 2.15 -9.18
CA LEU A 93 -2.42 2.46 -9.30
C LEU A 93 -3.00 2.54 -7.89
N LEU A 94 -3.45 3.73 -7.50
CA LEU A 94 -4.21 3.97 -6.28
C LEU A 94 -5.69 4.01 -6.61
N ALA A 95 -6.49 3.18 -5.94
CA ALA A 95 -7.94 3.19 -6.13
C ALA A 95 -8.68 3.32 -4.79
N HIS A 96 -9.75 4.12 -4.75
CA HIS A 96 -10.51 4.35 -3.52
C HIS A 96 -11.95 4.81 -3.79
N GLY A 97 -12.88 4.44 -2.91
CA GLY A 97 -14.24 4.99 -2.90
C GLY A 97 -14.32 6.30 -2.12
N LEU A 98 -15.04 7.31 -2.64
CA LEU A 98 -15.22 8.59 -1.93
C LEU A 98 -16.09 8.46 -0.69
N TYR A 99 -17.07 7.56 -0.70
CA TYR A 99 -17.96 7.28 0.42
C TYR A 99 -17.58 6.02 1.18
N ASP A 100 -16.29 5.68 1.23
CA ASP A 100 -15.81 4.60 2.11
C ASP A 100 -15.87 5.07 3.57
N ASP A 101 -16.76 4.43 4.33
CA ASP A 101 -17.02 4.70 5.74
C ASP A 101 -16.19 3.82 6.68
N ASN A 102 -15.44 2.86 6.14
CA ASN A 102 -14.56 1.98 6.88
C ASN A 102 -13.10 2.45 6.79
N VAL A 103 -12.55 2.53 5.58
CA VAL A 103 -11.25 3.16 5.34
C VAL A 103 -11.54 4.52 4.72
N HIS A 104 -11.54 5.58 5.52
CA HIS A 104 -11.85 6.91 4.99
C HIS A 104 -10.88 7.31 3.86
N PHE A 105 -11.42 7.97 2.83
CA PHE A 105 -10.65 8.46 1.68
C PHE A 105 -9.45 9.33 2.08
N GLN A 106 -9.46 9.92 3.28
CA GLN A 106 -8.32 10.63 3.87
C GLN A 106 -7.01 9.85 3.80
N HIS A 107 -7.04 8.51 3.92
CA HIS A 107 -5.84 7.70 3.80
C HIS A 107 -5.23 7.77 2.40
N SER A 108 -6.05 7.65 1.35
CA SER A 108 -5.57 7.87 -0.01
C SER A 108 -5.14 9.32 -0.23
N ALA A 109 -5.85 10.30 0.34
CA ALA A 109 -5.46 11.71 0.25
C ALA A 109 -4.05 11.97 0.80
N LEU A 110 -3.75 11.46 2.00
CA LEU A 110 -2.42 11.56 2.62
C LEU A 110 -1.34 10.87 1.78
N PHE A 111 -1.66 9.71 1.20
CA PHE A 111 -0.70 8.99 0.38
C PHE A 111 -0.41 9.72 -0.94
N MET A 112 -1.45 10.29 -1.58
CA MET A 112 -1.29 11.15 -2.75
C MET A 112 -0.45 12.39 -2.44
N GLU A 113 -0.71 13.05 -1.30
CA GLU A 113 0.06 14.22 -0.86
C GLU A 113 1.55 13.88 -0.72
N ALA A 114 1.88 12.76 -0.09
CA ALA A 114 3.27 12.33 0.07
C ALA A 114 3.94 12.00 -1.27
N LEU A 115 3.24 11.34 -2.19
CA LEU A 115 3.73 11.06 -3.55
C LEU A 115 3.99 12.35 -4.34
N GLN A 116 3.05 13.29 -4.30
CA GLN A 116 3.16 14.58 -4.96
C GLN A 116 4.31 15.42 -4.39
N ALA A 117 4.45 15.47 -3.06
CA ALA A 117 5.55 16.16 -2.40
C ALA A 117 6.94 15.59 -2.78
N ALA A 118 6.99 14.31 -3.17
CA ALA A 118 8.20 13.63 -3.61
C ALA A 118 8.42 13.63 -5.14
N ASP A 119 7.54 14.30 -5.90
CA ASP A 119 7.51 14.33 -7.37
C ASP A 119 7.44 12.92 -7.97
N ILE A 120 6.46 12.14 -7.52
CA ILE A 120 6.23 10.75 -7.95
C ILE A 120 4.87 10.65 -8.64
N GLU A 121 4.89 10.17 -9.88
CA GLU A 121 3.68 9.91 -10.67
C GLU A 121 2.96 8.64 -10.18
N PHE A 122 1.63 8.68 -10.24
CA PHE A 122 0.76 7.54 -9.95
C PHE A 122 -0.54 7.66 -10.74
N ASP A 123 -1.15 6.52 -11.03
CA ASP A 123 -2.49 6.44 -11.58
C ASP A 123 -3.52 6.45 -10.45
N LEU A 124 -4.65 7.13 -10.68
CA LEU A 124 -5.71 7.28 -9.69
C LEU A 124 -7.05 6.81 -10.28
N MET A 125 -7.75 5.92 -9.57
CA MET A 125 -9.12 5.53 -9.85
C MET A 125 -10.02 5.82 -8.66
N VAL A 126 -10.92 6.80 -8.80
CA VAL A 126 -11.87 7.18 -7.77
C VAL A 126 -13.29 6.83 -8.21
N SER A 127 -14.06 6.28 -7.29
CA SER A 127 -15.49 5.98 -7.52
C SER A 127 -16.35 6.48 -6.37
N ARG A 128 -17.67 6.55 -6.60
CA ARG A 128 -18.62 6.95 -5.55
C ARG A 128 -18.63 5.96 -4.39
N LEU A 129 -18.82 4.68 -4.70
CA LEU A 129 -18.63 3.55 -3.80
C LEU A 129 -17.73 2.57 -4.52
N LEU A 130 -16.68 2.11 -3.82
CA LEU A 130 -15.79 1.07 -4.30
C LEU A 130 -16.17 -0.26 -3.62
N LEU A 131 -17.46 -0.59 -3.70
CA LEU A 131 -17.95 -1.91 -3.34
C LEU A 131 -18.21 -2.67 -4.63
N LEU A 132 -17.40 -3.70 -4.88
CA LEU A 132 -17.71 -4.74 -5.85
C LEU A 132 -18.82 -5.62 -5.25
N TYR A 133 -20.05 -5.14 -5.27
CA TYR A 133 -21.25 -5.97 -5.11
C TYR A 133 -21.95 -6.11 -6.44
#